data_AF-A0A656G5P3-F1
#
_entry.id   AF-A0A656G5P3-F1
#
_cell.length_a   1.000
_cell.length_b   1.000
_cell.length_c   1.000
_cell.angle_alpha   90.00
_cell.angle_beta   90.00
_cell.angle_gamma   90.00
#
_symmetry.space_group_name_H-M   'P 1'
#
loop_
_entity.id
_entity.type
_entity.pdbx_description
1 polymer ?
#
loop_
_entity_poly.entity_id
_entity_poly.type
_entity_poly.pdbx_seq_one_letter_code
_entity_poly.pdbx_strand_id
1 'polypeptide(L)'
;MNDMAKNLILWLIIAAVLVTVMNNFSSPNEPQNLNYSEFIQQVKDGKVEKVSVDGYVITGKRSDGDTFKTIRPNIPDNGLIGDLVSNNVVIEGKQPEQQSIWTQLLVASFPILVIIAVFMFFMRQMQGGAGGKGGPMSFGK
;
A
#
# COMPACT_ATOMS: atom_id res chain seq x y z
N MET A 1 -27.68 -11.32 -27.63
CA MET A 1 -26.52 -11.62 -26.76
C MET A 1 -27.04 -11.75 -25.34
N ASN A 2 -27.08 -12.99 -24.83
CA ASN A 2 -27.71 -13.38 -23.58
C ASN A 2 -27.30 -12.45 -22.43
N ASP A 3 -28.26 -11.98 -21.63
CA ASP A 3 -27.99 -11.16 -20.43
C ASP A 3 -27.00 -11.85 -19.46
N MET A 4 -26.96 -13.18 -19.51
CA MET A 4 -25.98 -14.01 -18.80
C MET A 4 -24.52 -13.76 -19.25
N ALA A 5 -24.27 -13.59 -20.55
CA ALA A 5 -22.93 -13.32 -21.08
C ALA A 5 -22.48 -11.88 -20.76
N LYS A 6 -23.41 -10.91 -20.79
CA LYS A 6 -23.14 -9.52 -20.38
C LYS A 6 -22.79 -9.44 -18.89
N ASN A 7 -23.49 -10.20 -18.04
CA ASN A 7 -23.21 -10.22 -16.61
C ASN A 7 -21.84 -10.88 -16.31
N LEU A 8 -21.52 -11.99 -16.98
CA LEU A 8 -20.21 -12.65 -16.85
C LEU A 8 -19.04 -11.76 -17.28
N ILE A 9 -19.20 -10.98 -18.35
CA ILE A 9 -18.19 -10.00 -18.79
C ILE A 9 -18.00 -8.91 -17.74
N LEU A 10 -19.08 -8.42 -17.11
CA LEU A 10 -19.00 -7.43 -16.04
C LEU A 10 -18.21 -7.97 -14.83
N TRP A 11 -18.48 -9.20 -14.42
CA TRP A 11 -17.76 -9.87 -13.33
C TRP A 11 -16.27 -10.07 -13.63
N LEU A 12 -15.94 -10.43 -14.88
CA LEU A 12 -14.53 -10.55 -15.31
C LEU A 12 -13.79 -9.21 -15.29
N ILE A 13 -14.45 -8.12 -15.69
CA ILE A 13 -13.85 -6.77 -15.63
C ILE A 13 -13.60 -6.36 -14.18
N ILE A 14 -14.55 -6.60 -13.27
CA ILE A 14 -14.40 -6.32 -11.85
C ILE A 14 -13.22 -7.12 -11.26
N ALA A 15 -13.12 -8.41 -11.57
CA ALA A 15 -12.01 -9.25 -11.14
C ALA A 15 -10.65 -8.76 -11.67
N ALA A 16 -10.58 -8.37 -12.94
CA ALA A 16 -9.36 -7.84 -13.56
C ALA A 16 -8.92 -6.51 -12.93
N VAL A 17 -9.86 -5.62 -12.63
CA VAL A 17 -9.58 -4.35 -11.93
C VAL A 17 -9.09 -4.62 -10.52
N LEU A 18 -9.70 -5.54 -9.77
CA LEU A 18 -9.23 -5.91 -8.44
C LEU A 18 -7.82 -6.50 -8.46
N VAL A 19 -7.50 -7.39 -9.40
CA VAL A 19 -6.15 -7.95 -9.55
C VAL A 19 -5.14 -6.86 -9.88
N THR A 20 -5.48 -5.92 -10.77
CA THR A 20 -4.58 -4.84 -11.18
C THR A 20 -4.32 -3.87 -10.02
N VAL A 21 -5.36 -3.53 -9.24
CA VAL A 21 -5.22 -2.72 -8.02
C VAL A 21 -4.34 -3.46 -7.01
N MET A 22 -4.62 -4.75 -6.72
CA MET A 22 -3.79 -5.54 -5.81
C MET A 22 -2.34 -5.63 -6.25
N ASN A 23 -2.08 -5.77 -7.57
CA ASN A 23 -0.72 -5.87 -8.08
C ASN A 23 0.04 -4.53 -8.03
N ASN A 24 -0.67 -3.40 -8.06
CA ASN A 24 -0.08 -2.07 -7.93
C ASN A 24 0.25 -1.68 -6.47
N PHE A 25 -0.30 -2.40 -5.49
CA PHE A 25 0.06 -2.27 -4.07
C PHE A 25 1.33 -3.07 -3.68
N SER A 26 1.95 -3.79 -4.62
CA SER A 26 3.27 -4.39 -4.41
C SER A 26 4.31 -3.28 -4.28
N SER A 27 4.73 -3.04 -3.04
CA SER A 27 5.59 -1.93 -2.59
C SER A 27 6.78 -1.62 -3.53
N PRO A 28 7.18 -0.34 -3.64
CA PRO A 28 8.45 0.02 -4.25
C PRO A 28 9.57 -0.70 -3.49
N ASN A 29 10.38 -1.50 -4.21
CA ASN A 29 11.60 -2.19 -3.79
C ASN A 29 11.72 -2.37 -2.29
N GLU A 30 11.28 -3.53 -1.78
CA GLU A 30 11.45 -3.86 -0.37
C GLU A 30 12.94 -3.65 0.01
N PRO A 31 13.24 -2.72 0.93
CA PRO A 31 14.62 -2.39 1.25
C PRO A 31 15.38 -3.64 1.65
N GLN A 32 16.56 -3.84 1.10
CA GLN A 32 17.34 -5.04 1.41
C GLN A 32 17.60 -5.09 2.91
N ASN A 33 17.15 -6.16 3.57
CA ASN A 33 17.39 -6.37 5.00
C ASN A 33 18.87 -6.66 5.21
N LEU A 34 19.52 -5.83 6.01
CA LEU A 34 20.94 -5.89 6.31
C LEU A 34 21.17 -6.11 7.79
N ASN A 35 22.15 -6.94 8.13
CA ASN A 35 22.58 -7.10 9.51
C ASN A 35 23.21 -5.81 10.05
N TYR A 36 23.02 -5.52 11.34
CA TYR A 36 23.56 -4.30 11.95
C TYR A 36 25.10 -4.24 11.87
N SER A 37 25.79 -5.37 12.06
CA SER A 37 27.25 -5.45 11.94
C SER A 37 27.74 -5.14 10.51
N GLU A 38 27.04 -5.63 9.49
CA GLU A 38 27.33 -5.32 8.09
C GLU A 38 27.08 -3.84 7.79
N PHE A 39 26.05 -3.25 8.40
CA PHE A 39 25.79 -1.81 8.26
C PHE A 39 26.97 -0.98 8.80
N ILE A 40 27.46 -1.30 9.99
CA ILE A 40 28.63 -0.63 10.56
C ILE A 40 29.85 -0.76 9.65
N GLN A 41 30.08 -1.94 9.07
CA GLN A 41 31.16 -2.13 8.09
C GLN A 41 30.96 -1.27 6.85
N GLN A 42 29.74 -1.21 6.29
CA GLN A 42 29.44 -0.39 5.12
C GLN A 42 29.58 1.12 5.37
N VAL A 43 29.27 1.58 6.59
CA VAL A 43 29.52 2.96 7.01
C VAL A 43 31.02 3.24 7.04
N LYS A 44 31.82 2.35 7.63
CA LYS A 44 33.30 2.48 7.69
C LYS A 44 33.97 2.38 6.32
N ASP A 45 33.38 1.62 5.41
CA ASP A 45 33.81 1.50 4.02
C ASP A 45 33.40 2.72 3.16
N GLY A 46 32.65 3.69 3.70
CA GLY A 46 32.17 4.85 2.95
C GLY A 46 31.12 4.53 1.89
N LYS A 47 30.43 3.38 1.99
CA LYS A 47 29.41 2.93 1.04
C LYS A 47 28.02 3.50 1.33
N VAL A 48 27.85 4.17 2.46
CA VAL A 48 26.57 4.73 2.92
C VAL A 48 26.58 6.24 2.73
N GLU A 49 25.62 6.77 2.00
CA GLU A 49 25.47 8.20 1.74
C GLU A 49 24.62 8.86 2.83
N LYS A 50 23.52 8.19 3.19
CA LYS A 50 22.48 8.75 4.05
C LYS A 50 21.81 7.69 4.91
N VAL A 51 21.50 8.04 6.15
CA VAL A 51 20.74 7.21 7.08
C VAL A 51 19.60 7.99 7.70
N SER A 52 18.49 7.29 7.91
CA SER A 52 17.30 7.76 8.58
C SER A 52 16.99 6.84 9.74
N VAL A 53 16.92 7.40 10.94
CA VAL A 53 16.67 6.65 12.18
C VAL A 53 15.22 6.85 12.61
N ASP A 54 14.51 5.74 12.78
CA ASP A 54 13.14 5.66 13.31
C ASP A 54 13.10 4.64 14.46
N GLY A 55 13.31 5.13 15.68
CA GLY A 55 13.45 4.27 16.87
C GLY A 55 14.61 3.29 16.75
N TYR A 56 14.29 2.00 16.61
CA TYR A 56 15.26 0.92 16.40
C TYR A 56 15.52 0.60 14.92
N VAL A 57 14.68 1.09 14.02
CA VAL A 57 14.80 0.84 12.60
C VAL A 57 15.69 1.91 11.99
N ILE A 58 16.74 1.49 11.29
CA ILE A 58 17.60 2.37 10.52
C ILE A 58 17.35 2.03 9.05
N THR A 59 16.96 3.02 8.27
CA THR A 59 16.88 2.92 6.81
C THR A 59 17.96 3.80 6.21
N GLY A 60 18.57 3.37 5.12
CA GLY A 60 19.65 4.14 4.53
C GLY A 60 19.74 3.97 3.03
N LYS A 61 20.47 4.89 2.42
CA LYS A 61 20.78 4.91 0.99
C LYS A 61 22.29 4.75 0.82
N ARG A 62 22.69 3.83 -0.03
CA ARG A 62 24.08 3.60 -0.42
C ARG A 62 24.49 4.54 -1.55
N SER A 63 25.80 4.68 -1.71
CA SER A 63 26.41 5.49 -2.77
C SER A 63 26.09 4.98 -4.19
N ASP A 64 25.70 3.71 -4.34
CA ASP A 64 25.23 3.09 -5.59
C ASP A 64 23.76 3.41 -5.92
N GLY A 65 23.02 4.02 -4.99
CA GLY A 65 21.60 4.33 -5.12
C GLY A 65 20.67 3.34 -4.42
N ASP A 66 21.17 2.19 -3.96
CA ASP A 66 20.36 1.16 -3.33
C ASP A 66 19.92 1.56 -1.92
N THR A 67 18.72 1.12 -1.54
CA THR A 67 18.17 1.33 -0.20
C THR A 67 18.24 0.06 0.63
N PHE A 68 18.64 0.21 1.89
CA PHE A 68 18.70 -0.89 2.85
C PHE A 68 17.93 -0.56 4.13
N LYS A 69 17.60 -1.62 4.87
CA LYS A 69 16.99 -1.53 6.18
C LYS A 69 17.74 -2.41 7.15
N THR A 70 18.05 -1.88 8.32
CA THR A 70 18.65 -2.63 9.42
C THR A 70 17.95 -2.30 10.74
N ILE A 71 18.09 -3.19 11.70
CA ILE A 71 17.50 -3.03 13.04
C ILE A 71 18.65 -2.95 14.03
N ARG A 72 18.75 -1.83 14.74
CA ARG A 72 19.76 -1.67 15.78
C ARG A 72 19.38 -2.53 17.00
N PRO A 73 20.32 -3.29 17.57
CA PRO A 73 20.08 -3.98 18.82
C PRO A 73 19.87 -2.96 19.95
N ASN A 74 19.08 -3.32 20.98
CA ASN A 74 18.88 -2.48 22.17
C ASN A 74 20.08 -2.57 23.13
N ILE A 75 21.27 -2.31 22.61
CA ILE A 75 22.53 -2.24 23.35
C ILE A 75 22.98 -0.78 23.25
N PRO A 76 23.35 -0.13 24.37
CA PRO A 76 23.84 1.24 24.33
C PRO A 76 25.14 1.31 23.53
N ASP A 77 25.03 1.83 22.31
CA ASP A 77 26.15 2.06 21.40
C ASP A 77 26.37 3.56 21.29
N ASN A 78 27.39 4.07 21.98
CA ASN A 78 27.79 5.48 21.91
C ASN A 78 28.67 5.77 20.68
N GLY A 79 29.07 4.75 19.91
CA GLY A 79 30.02 4.88 18.80
C GLY A 79 29.37 5.17 17.45
N LEU A 80 28.13 4.69 17.22
CA LEU A 80 27.47 4.76 15.90
C LEU A 80 27.40 6.19 15.33
N ILE A 81 26.99 7.18 16.14
CA ILE A 81 26.87 8.57 15.67
C ILE A 81 28.25 9.11 15.27
N GLY A 82 29.29 8.79 16.04
CA GLY A 82 30.67 9.16 15.72
C GLY A 82 31.16 8.51 14.41
N ASP A 83 30.88 7.23 14.22
CA ASP A 83 31.22 6.49 13.00
C ASP A 83 30.50 7.09 11.76
N LEU A 84 29.23 7.47 11.90
CA LEU A 84 28.47 8.11 10.81
C LEU A 84 29.01 9.50 10.45
N VAL A 85 29.27 10.35 11.46
CA VAL A 85 29.79 11.71 11.23
C VAL A 85 31.20 11.68 10.67
N SER A 86 32.07 10.80 11.17
CA SER A 86 33.45 10.65 10.68
C SER A 86 33.53 10.17 9.23
N ASN A 87 32.52 9.42 8.76
CA ASN A 87 32.41 8.96 7.38
C ASN A 87 31.55 9.87 6.49
N ASN A 88 31.23 11.09 6.93
CA ASN A 88 30.41 12.08 6.20
C ASN A 88 29.01 11.57 5.81
N VAL A 89 28.44 10.66 6.59
CA VAL A 89 27.09 10.14 6.34
C VAL A 89 26.06 11.16 6.81
N VAL A 90 25.09 11.48 5.96
CA VAL A 90 23.98 12.37 6.32
C VAL A 90 23.03 11.64 7.27
N ILE A 91 22.82 12.18 8.47
CA ILE A 91 21.95 11.60 9.50
C ILE A 91 20.65 12.42 9.54
N GLU A 92 19.53 11.77 9.24
CA GLU A 92 18.20 12.35 9.37
C GLU A 92 17.37 11.61 10.43
N GLY A 93 16.67 12.37 11.26
CA GLY A 93 15.61 11.82 12.09
C GLY A 93 14.34 11.75 11.26
N LYS A 94 13.74 10.56 11.12
CA LYS A 94 12.41 10.47 10.51
C LYS A 94 11.38 10.87 11.56
N GLN A 95 10.53 11.84 11.21
CA GLN A 95 9.26 11.95 11.91
C GLN A 95 8.46 10.68 11.58
N PRO A 96 7.79 10.06 12.58
CA PRO A 96 6.99 8.88 12.32
C PRO A 96 6.03 9.18 11.17
N GLU A 97 6.01 8.32 10.15
CA GLU A 97 5.18 8.55 8.97
C GLU A 97 3.72 8.63 9.43
N GLN A 98 3.19 9.85 9.44
CA GLN A 98 1.78 10.07 9.62
C GLN A 98 1.13 9.61 8.32
N GLN A 99 0.62 8.39 8.31
CA GLN A 99 -0.27 7.98 7.23
C GLN A 99 -1.36 9.04 7.15
N SER A 100 -1.40 9.75 6.01
CA SER A 100 -2.40 10.79 5.80
C SER A 100 -3.77 10.15 5.99
N ILE A 101 -4.52 10.65 6.98
CA ILE A 101 -5.83 10.13 7.35
C ILE A 101 -6.74 10.09 6.12
N TRP A 102 -6.56 11.03 5.19
CA TRP A 102 -7.27 11.07 3.90
C TRP A 102 -6.89 9.90 2.98
N THR A 103 -5.60 9.57 2.87
CA THR A 103 -5.14 8.42 2.07
C THR A 103 -5.63 7.11 2.68
N GLN A 104 -5.54 6.98 4.00
CA GLN A 104 -6.03 5.79 4.71
C GLN A 104 -7.55 5.64 4.57
N LEU A 105 -8.32 6.72 4.72
CA LEU A 105 -9.77 6.72 4.51
C LEU A 105 -10.15 6.38 3.07
N LEU A 106 -9.43 6.89 2.08
CA LEU A 106 -9.70 6.58 0.66
C LEU A 106 -9.45 5.11 0.37
N VAL A 107 -8.30 4.56 0.80
CA VAL A 107 -7.96 3.15 0.61
C VAL A 107 -8.93 2.23 1.38
N ALA A 108 -9.29 2.59 2.62
CA ALA A 108 -10.21 1.81 3.43
C ALA A 108 -11.68 1.89 2.97
N SER A 109 -12.10 3.02 2.37
CA SER A 109 -13.46 3.18 1.85
C SER A 109 -13.65 2.59 0.46
N PHE A 110 -12.57 2.36 -0.30
CA PHE A 110 -12.64 1.82 -1.65
C PHE A 110 -13.41 0.48 -1.75
N PRO A 111 -13.17 -0.53 -0.89
CA PRO A 111 -13.95 -1.79 -0.90
C PRO A 111 -15.44 -1.57 -0.66
N ILE A 112 -15.79 -0.67 0.26
CA ILE A 112 -17.19 -0.35 0.60
C ILE A 112 -17.88 0.34 -0.59
N LEU A 113 -17.20 1.30 -1.24
CA LEU A 113 -17.71 1.98 -2.41
C LEU A 113 -17.96 1.02 -3.58
N VAL A 114 -17.07 0.05 -3.80
CA VAL A 114 -17.27 -0.99 -4.82
C VAL A 114 -18.50 -1.84 -4.50
N ILE A 115 -18.69 -2.25 -3.25
CA ILE A 115 -19.89 -3.01 -2.83
C ILE A 115 -21.15 -2.18 -3.05
N ILE A 116 -21.16 -0.89 -2.65
CA ILE A 116 -22.29 0.01 -2.85
C ILE A 116 -22.58 0.19 -4.35
N ALA A 117 -21.56 0.34 -5.19
CA ALA A 117 -21.74 0.47 -6.63
C ALA A 117 -22.37 -0.79 -7.24
N VAL A 118 -21.91 -1.98 -6.84
CA VAL A 118 -22.49 -3.26 -7.27
C VAL A 118 -23.92 -3.43 -6.73
N PHE A 119 -24.17 -3.07 -5.47
CA PHE A 119 -25.49 -3.13 -4.86
C PHE A 119 -26.49 -2.18 -5.55
N MET A 120 -26.07 -0.93 -5.84
CA MET A 120 -26.88 0.02 -6.61
C MET A 120 -27.12 -0.47 -8.03
N PHE A 121 -26.13 -1.11 -8.65
CA PHE A 121 -26.31 -1.73 -9.96
C PHE A 121 -27.39 -2.82 -9.94
N PHE A 122 -27.38 -3.71 -8.93
CA PHE A 122 -28.42 -4.73 -8.75
C PHE A 122 -29.79 -4.13 -8.46
N MET A 123 -29.89 -3.12 -7.59
CA MET A 123 -31.15 -2.42 -7.32
C MET A 123 -31.72 -1.78 -8.59
N ARG A 124 -30.87 -1.14 -9.41
CA ARG A 124 -31.28 -0.56 -10.68
C ARG A 124 -31.76 -1.63 -11.67
N GLN A 125 -31.15 -2.81 -11.66
CA GLN A 125 -31.54 -3.94 -12.51
C GLN A 125 -32.89 -4.55 -12.07
N MET A 126 -33.14 -4.66 -10.76
CA MET A 126 -34.42 -5.16 -10.23
C MET A 126 -35.57 -4.16 -10.44
N GLN A 127 -35.31 -2.86 -10.29
CA GLN A 127 -36.34 -1.82 -10.48
C GLN A 127 -36.66 -1.56 -11.96
N GLY A 128 -35.69 -1.78 -12.87
CA GLY A 128 -35.90 -1.79 -14.32
C GLY A 128 -36.65 -3.02 -14.85
N GLY A 129 -36.76 -4.10 -14.05
CA GLY A 129 -37.61 -5.27 -14.35
C GLY A 129 -39.04 -5.15 -13.83
N ALA A 130 -39.30 -4.25 -12.86
CA ALA A 130 -40.60 -4.06 -12.23
C ALA A 130 -41.42 -2.87 -12.80
N GLY A 131 -40.88 -2.15 -13.79
CA GLY A 131 -41.60 -1.11 -14.55
C GLY A 131 -42.47 -1.66 -15.69
N GLY A 132 -42.50 -2.97 -15.91
CA GLY A 132 -43.29 -3.60 -16.96
C GLY A 132 -44.03 -4.82 -16.44
N LYS A 133 -45.35 -4.68 -16.25
CA LYS A 133 -46.34 -5.77 -16.33
C LYS A 133 -46.58 -6.62 -15.06
N GLY A 134 -46.78 -6.00 -13.89
CA GLY A 134 -47.26 -6.76 -12.72
C GLY A 134 -47.48 -6.03 -11.40
N GLY A 135 -47.82 -4.74 -11.39
CA GLY A 135 -48.31 -4.12 -10.15
C GLY A 135 -49.61 -4.82 -9.68
N PRO A 136 -49.86 -5.01 -8.37
CA PRO A 136 -50.98 -5.80 -7.84
C PRO A 136 -52.39 -5.19 -8.05
N MET A 137 -52.55 -4.28 -9.01
CA MET A 137 -53.82 -3.65 -9.39
C MET A 137 -54.48 -4.38 -10.58
N SER A 138 -54.59 -5.71 -10.50
CA SER A 138 -55.45 -6.50 -11.40
C SER A 138 -56.40 -7.36 -10.57
N PHE A 139 -57.15 -6.71 -9.67
CA PHE A 139 -58.40 -7.24 -9.17
C PHE A 139 -59.50 -6.30 -9.64
N GLY A 140 -60.32 -6.74 -10.59
CA GLY A 140 -61.45 -5.96 -11.10
C GLY A 140 -61.82 -6.21 -12.57
N LYS A 141 -62.16 -7.45 -12.92
CA LYS A 141 -63.25 -7.76 -13.84
C LYS A 141 -64.01 -8.96 -13.31
#